data_AF-A0A2N2YSY8-F1
#
_entry.id   AF-A0A2N2YSY8-F1
#
_cell.length_a   1.000
_cell.length_b   1.000
_cell.length_c   1.000
_cell.angle_alpha   90.00
_cell.angle_beta   90.00
_cell.angle_gamma   90.00
#
_symmetry.space_group_name_H-M   'P 1'
#
loop_
_entity.id
_entity.type
_entity.pdbx_description
1 polymer ?
#
loop_
_entity_poly.entity_id
_entity_poly.type
_entity_poly.pdbx_seq_one_letter_code
_entity_poly.pdbx_strand_id
1 'polypeptide(L)'
;MMGYFLFLKVKSSILDLKNPLKLFLFLMLTLTAVLYGWLFGLFSQQVLMGDVGELTINLLFNYILLFIFIITLLRMIFPTYKPQQALFPLSYPLSRWHGYLFSVINGFFTAYFFYLVLFLVSGSVFLGEYNIVFLVSGLLVLVSSHLFRRLIQYFIDFRLKKKAFLVLAAVAILVIWLYFLSFTLVDFGSWPGILIVALLLASGYVIDINQFEPKRRETAGDNRKSSRVYLKLITNNPKVRIPLLVAMVLKIIFFGIDLFLMKTKAEHLMNGELFYWIVASPMIIFTYVYNNTWGFWKAIWMNMEVRTGDAKQLLWQHFRLLSLALMVDLCISLPLLYISWGEAGFILTFYFTSAFFLIAMSFVWSIFTPRQINATFQMKGSTSPVSVLVSMAGVLLLTTLRVNNWFYLIVPLYVIFGGMAIWIALNYYEDGKVILMRKLRKAT
;
A
#
# COMPACT_ATOMS: atom_id res chain seq x y z
N MET A 1 -7.86 -13.04 -33.67
CA MET A 1 -7.50 -13.85 -32.47
C MET A 1 -7.91 -13.19 -31.15
N MET A 2 -7.48 -11.96 -30.84
CA MET A 2 -7.89 -11.28 -29.60
C MET A 2 -9.41 -11.17 -29.41
N GLY A 3 -10.12 -10.77 -30.47
CA GLY A 3 -11.59 -10.68 -30.45
C GLY A 3 -12.26 -12.01 -30.10
N TYR A 4 -11.68 -13.15 -30.49
CA TYR A 4 -12.20 -14.46 -30.15
C TYR A 4 -12.08 -14.76 -28.65
N PHE A 5 -10.95 -14.45 -28.00
CA PHE A 5 -10.79 -14.62 -26.56
C PHE A 5 -11.72 -13.69 -25.75
N LEU A 6 -11.88 -12.44 -26.20
CA LEU A 6 -12.84 -11.52 -25.58
C LEU A 6 -14.27 -12.02 -25.72
N PHE A 7 -14.64 -12.51 -26.91
CA PHE A 7 -15.94 -13.12 -27.16
C PHE A 7 -16.18 -14.34 -26.26
N LEU A 8 -15.20 -15.23 -26.11
CA LEU A 8 -15.29 -16.37 -25.20
C LEU A 8 -15.51 -15.94 -23.74
N LYS A 9 -14.86 -14.86 -23.30
CA LYS A 9 -15.03 -14.32 -21.95
C LYS A 9 -16.40 -13.69 -21.73
N VAL A 10 -16.93 -13.00 -22.73
CA VAL A 10 -18.31 -12.47 -22.69
C VAL A 10 -19.30 -13.63 -22.67
N LYS A 11 -19.12 -14.62 -23.55
CA LYS A 11 -19.94 -15.84 -23.59
C LYS A 11 -19.91 -16.60 -22.27
N SER A 12 -18.74 -16.77 -21.65
CA SER A 12 -18.62 -17.45 -20.35
C SER A 12 -19.34 -16.67 -19.25
N SER A 13 -19.23 -15.34 -19.27
CA SER A 13 -19.93 -14.47 -18.30
C SER A 13 -21.46 -14.57 -18.46
N ILE A 14 -21.97 -14.67 -19.69
CA ILE A 14 -23.40 -14.88 -19.95
C ILE A 14 -23.84 -16.28 -19.53
N LEU A 15 -23.03 -17.32 -19.79
CA LEU A 15 -23.32 -18.68 -19.35
C LEU A 15 -23.38 -18.79 -17.82
N ASP A 16 -22.55 -18.02 -17.12
CA ASP A 16 -22.57 -17.91 -15.66
C ASP A 16 -23.89 -17.34 -15.12
N LEU A 17 -24.59 -16.49 -15.89
CA LEU A 17 -25.90 -15.93 -15.52
C LEU A 17 -27.05 -16.96 -15.59
N LYS A 18 -26.81 -18.19 -16.06
CA LYS A 18 -27.80 -19.26 -15.96
C LYS A 18 -28.10 -19.66 -14.51
N ASN A 19 -27.19 -19.37 -13.58
CA ASN A 19 -27.43 -19.58 -12.16
C ASN A 19 -28.38 -18.47 -11.64
N PRO A 20 -29.54 -18.81 -11.06
CA PRO A 20 -30.55 -17.82 -10.65
C PRO A 20 -30.03 -16.83 -9.61
N LEU A 21 -29.14 -17.27 -8.71
CA LEU A 21 -28.55 -16.38 -7.70
C LEU A 21 -27.59 -15.38 -8.34
N LYS A 22 -26.77 -15.82 -9.29
CA LYS A 22 -25.85 -14.92 -10.02
C LYS A 22 -26.63 -13.92 -10.87
N LEU A 23 -27.72 -14.36 -11.51
CA LEU A 23 -28.62 -13.48 -12.26
C LEU A 23 -29.27 -12.44 -11.34
N PHE A 24 -29.83 -12.87 -10.20
CA PHE A 24 -30.43 -11.97 -9.22
C PHE A 24 -29.42 -10.92 -8.72
N LEU A 25 -28.22 -11.34 -8.32
CA LEU A 25 -27.15 -10.42 -7.91
C LEU A 25 -26.76 -9.44 -9.03
N PHE A 26 -26.67 -9.92 -10.27
CA PHE A 26 -26.38 -9.08 -11.43
C PHE A 26 -27.47 -8.02 -11.66
N LEU A 27 -28.75 -8.41 -11.57
CA LEU A 27 -29.88 -7.49 -11.70
C LEU A 27 -29.90 -6.45 -10.57
N MET A 28 -29.70 -6.88 -9.31
CA MET A 28 -29.65 -5.98 -8.15
C MET A 28 -28.48 -4.99 -8.24
N LEU A 29 -27.30 -5.44 -8.68
CA LEU A 29 -26.12 -4.56 -8.84
C LEU A 29 -26.30 -3.59 -10.01
N THR A 30 -26.91 -4.05 -11.11
CA THR A 30 -27.28 -3.17 -12.23
C THR A 30 -28.27 -2.10 -11.76
N LEU A 31 -29.34 -2.50 -11.07
CA LEU A 31 -30.36 -1.58 -10.57
C LEU A 31 -29.77 -0.55 -9.60
N THR A 32 -28.93 -0.99 -8.65
CA THR A 32 -28.27 -0.08 -7.72
C THR A 32 -27.32 0.89 -8.42
N ALA A 33 -26.53 0.44 -9.40
CA ALA A 33 -25.67 1.33 -10.19
C ALA A 33 -26.46 2.38 -10.99
N VAL A 34 -27.61 2.01 -11.60
CA VAL A 34 -28.51 3.00 -12.23
C VAL A 34 -29.06 3.97 -11.19
N LEU A 35 -29.58 3.45 -10.07
CA LEU A 35 -30.20 4.24 -9.02
C LEU A 35 -29.22 5.25 -8.42
N TYR A 36 -27.97 4.85 -8.15
CA TYR A 36 -26.94 5.77 -7.67
C TYR A 36 -26.59 6.84 -8.68
N GLY A 37 -26.53 6.52 -9.98
CA GLY A 37 -26.31 7.53 -11.01
C GLY A 37 -27.49 8.50 -11.14
N TRP A 38 -28.72 7.99 -11.03
CA TRP A 38 -29.93 8.84 -10.99
C TRP A 38 -29.94 9.77 -9.78
N LEU A 39 -29.69 9.25 -8.57
CA LEU A 39 -29.58 10.06 -7.35
C LEU A 39 -28.49 11.12 -7.47
N PHE A 40 -27.34 10.75 -8.04
CA PHE A 40 -26.27 11.70 -8.30
C PHE A 40 -26.70 12.82 -9.27
N GLY A 41 -27.44 12.47 -10.33
CA GLY A 41 -28.01 13.46 -11.25
C GLY A 41 -28.96 14.43 -10.56
N LEU A 42 -29.90 13.92 -9.75
CA LEU A 42 -30.82 14.76 -8.96
C LEU A 42 -30.08 15.67 -7.98
N PHE A 43 -29.11 15.12 -7.24
CA PHE A 43 -28.30 15.91 -6.32
C PHE A 43 -27.50 17.00 -7.05
N SER A 44 -26.99 16.70 -8.23
CA SER A 44 -26.28 17.67 -9.07
C SER A 44 -27.20 18.79 -9.55
N GLN A 45 -28.48 18.50 -9.84
CA GLN A 45 -29.46 19.54 -10.18
C GLN A 45 -29.74 20.47 -9.00
N GLN A 46 -29.87 19.95 -7.78
CA GLN A 46 -30.01 20.78 -6.57
C GLN A 46 -28.80 21.69 -6.36
N VAL A 47 -27.59 21.18 -6.61
CA VAL A 47 -26.34 21.96 -6.56
C VAL A 47 -26.34 23.06 -7.62
N LEU A 48 -26.82 22.78 -8.83
CA LEU A 48 -26.95 23.80 -9.89
C LEU A 48 -27.99 24.88 -9.55
N MET A 49 -29.05 24.52 -8.83
CA MET A 49 -30.06 25.47 -8.34
C MET A 49 -29.56 26.33 -7.18
N GLY A 50 -28.39 26.02 -6.60
CA GLY A 50 -27.82 26.78 -5.49
C GLY A 50 -28.40 26.41 -4.12
N ASP A 51 -29.19 25.33 -4.03
CA ASP A 51 -29.86 24.92 -2.79
C ASP A 51 -28.89 24.31 -1.75
N VAL A 52 -27.66 23.99 -2.16
CA VAL A 52 -26.67 23.23 -1.37
C VAL A 52 -25.42 24.05 -1.07
N GLY A 53 -25.56 25.09 -0.23
CA GLY A 53 -24.45 25.85 0.34
C GLY A 53 -23.42 26.37 -0.68
N GLU A 54 -22.13 26.38 -0.31
CA GLU A 54 -21.01 26.85 -1.17
C GLU A 54 -20.49 25.77 -2.16
N LEU A 55 -21.19 24.64 -2.31
CA LEU A 55 -20.73 23.54 -3.15
C LEU A 55 -20.94 23.90 -4.63
N THR A 56 -19.87 23.98 -5.41
CA THR A 56 -19.97 24.16 -6.86
C THR A 56 -20.09 22.81 -7.58
N ILE A 57 -20.76 22.77 -8.75
CA ILE A 57 -20.89 21.56 -9.57
C ILE A 57 -19.53 20.94 -9.94
N ASN A 58 -18.54 21.79 -10.21
CA ASN A 58 -17.18 21.36 -10.54
C ASN A 58 -16.52 20.65 -9.35
N LEU A 59 -16.71 21.17 -8.15
CA LEU A 59 -16.18 20.60 -6.92
C LEU A 59 -16.87 19.26 -6.60
N LEU A 60 -18.18 19.15 -6.83
CA LEU A 60 -18.91 17.87 -6.73
C LEU A 60 -18.35 16.82 -7.69
N PHE A 61 -18.19 17.17 -8.97
CA PHE A 61 -17.63 16.26 -9.97
C PHE A 61 -16.21 15.83 -9.61
N ASN A 62 -15.38 16.76 -9.13
CA ASN A 62 -14.02 16.44 -8.68
C ASN A 62 -14.02 15.38 -7.58
N TYR A 63 -14.89 15.50 -6.58
CA TYR A 63 -14.96 14.52 -5.50
C TYR A 63 -15.40 13.14 -5.97
N ILE A 64 -16.37 13.07 -6.89
CA ILE A 64 -16.85 11.78 -7.40
C ILE A 64 -15.80 11.12 -8.29
N LEU A 65 -15.16 11.89 -9.18
CA LEU A 65 -14.09 11.39 -10.03
C LEU A 65 -12.88 10.93 -9.19
N LEU A 66 -12.52 11.71 -8.15
CA LEU A 66 -11.49 11.32 -7.20
C LEU A 66 -11.86 10.04 -6.46
N PHE A 67 -13.12 9.90 -6.04
CA PHE A 67 -13.61 8.69 -5.40
C PHE A 67 -13.50 7.46 -6.31
N ILE A 68 -13.90 7.57 -7.59
CA ILE A 68 -13.76 6.52 -8.60
C ILE A 68 -12.29 6.13 -8.79
N PHE A 69 -11.40 7.13 -8.85
CA PHE A 69 -9.96 6.91 -8.94
C PHE A 69 -9.43 6.11 -7.73
N ILE A 70 -9.72 6.58 -6.52
CA ILE A 70 -9.27 5.97 -5.26
C ILE A 70 -9.81 4.55 -5.11
N ILE A 71 -11.11 4.32 -5.32
CA ILE A 71 -11.73 2.99 -5.16
C ILE A 71 -11.19 1.99 -6.19
N THR A 72 -10.84 2.45 -7.40
CA THR A 72 -10.19 1.61 -8.42
C THR A 72 -8.79 1.16 -7.98
N LEU A 73 -8.04 2.03 -7.29
CA LEU A 73 -6.74 1.69 -6.71
C LEU A 73 -6.86 0.77 -5.49
N LEU A 74 -7.77 1.09 -4.55
CA LEU A 74 -7.97 0.31 -3.32
C LEU A 74 -8.39 -1.13 -3.61
N ARG A 75 -9.13 -1.38 -4.70
CA ARG A 75 -9.51 -2.73 -5.18
C ARG A 75 -8.31 -3.65 -5.41
N MET A 76 -7.11 -3.10 -5.64
CA MET A 76 -5.89 -3.91 -5.76
C MET A 76 -5.51 -4.60 -4.45
N ILE A 77 -5.76 -3.95 -3.31
CA ILE A 77 -5.25 -4.34 -1.99
C ILE A 77 -6.36 -4.99 -1.15
N PHE A 78 -7.59 -4.50 -1.26
CA PHE A 78 -8.72 -4.90 -0.42
C PHE A 78 -9.65 -5.90 -1.12
N PRO A 79 -10.09 -7.00 -0.47
CA PRO A 79 -9.68 -7.47 0.87
C PRO A 79 -8.34 -8.21 0.90
N THR A 80 -7.90 -8.72 -0.25
CA THR A 80 -6.61 -9.39 -0.42
C THR A 80 -5.94 -8.88 -1.69
N TYR A 81 -4.62 -8.73 -1.64
CA TYR A 81 -3.84 -8.28 -2.78
C TYR A 81 -4.00 -9.24 -3.95
N LYS A 82 -4.47 -8.74 -5.09
CA LYS A 82 -4.60 -9.53 -6.32
C LYS A 82 -3.40 -9.26 -7.24
N PRO A 83 -2.47 -10.22 -7.40
CA PRO A 83 -1.32 -10.04 -8.27
C PRO A 83 -1.76 -9.95 -9.73
N GLN A 84 -0.96 -9.29 -10.54
CA GLN A 84 -1.17 -9.20 -11.96
C GLN A 84 -0.90 -10.56 -12.63
N GLN A 85 -1.91 -11.10 -13.29
CA GLN A 85 -1.80 -12.37 -14.00
C GLN A 85 -1.23 -12.16 -15.40
N ALA A 86 -0.17 -12.89 -15.73
CA ALA A 86 0.30 -13.01 -17.11
C ALA A 86 -0.68 -13.91 -17.88
N LEU A 87 -1.51 -13.30 -18.73
CA LEU A 87 -2.52 -14.04 -19.51
C LEU A 87 -1.89 -14.96 -20.56
N PHE A 88 -0.74 -14.56 -21.09
CA PHE A 88 0.00 -15.33 -22.06
C PHE A 88 1.41 -15.56 -21.55
N PRO A 89 1.97 -16.77 -21.75
CA PRO A 89 3.40 -16.98 -21.57
C PRO A 89 4.17 -16.12 -22.58
N LEU A 90 5.39 -15.71 -22.21
CA LEU A 90 6.24 -14.88 -23.08
C LEU A 90 6.63 -15.58 -24.40
N SER A 91 6.51 -16.91 -24.44
CA SER A 91 6.73 -17.75 -25.63
C SER A 91 5.54 -17.79 -26.58
N TYR A 92 4.41 -17.22 -26.20
CA TYR A 92 3.23 -17.17 -27.07
C TYR A 92 3.50 -16.26 -28.28
N PRO A 93 3.12 -16.65 -29.51
CA PRO A 93 3.48 -15.95 -30.75
C PRO A 93 2.62 -14.69 -30.97
N LEU A 94 2.52 -13.83 -29.95
CA LEU A 94 1.96 -12.49 -30.05
C LEU A 94 3.08 -11.47 -29.90
N SER A 95 3.05 -10.43 -30.73
CA SER A 95 3.95 -9.30 -30.50
C SER A 95 3.70 -8.68 -29.13
N ARG A 96 4.77 -8.14 -28.51
CA ARG A 96 4.72 -7.61 -27.13
C ARG A 96 3.63 -6.56 -26.94
N TRP A 97 3.48 -5.65 -27.92
CA TRP A 97 2.46 -4.61 -27.90
C TRP A 97 1.04 -5.20 -27.88
N HIS A 98 0.80 -6.19 -28.74
CA HIS A 98 -0.49 -6.88 -28.83
C HIS A 98 -0.80 -7.65 -27.53
N GLY A 99 0.19 -8.35 -26.96
CA GLY A 99 0.04 -9.01 -25.66
C GLY A 99 -0.28 -8.04 -24.52
N TYR A 100 0.42 -6.90 -24.47
CA TYR A 100 0.21 -5.84 -23.48
C TYR A 100 -1.18 -5.22 -23.62
N LEU A 101 -1.58 -4.78 -24.83
CA LEU A 101 -2.90 -4.21 -25.09
C LEU A 101 -4.02 -5.18 -24.75
N PHE A 102 -3.88 -6.45 -25.14
CA PHE A 102 -4.87 -7.46 -24.77
C PHE A 102 -4.97 -7.62 -23.25
N SER A 103 -3.84 -7.60 -22.55
CA SER A 103 -3.83 -7.64 -21.09
C SER A 103 -4.54 -6.43 -20.48
N VAL A 104 -4.32 -5.22 -21.02
CA VAL A 104 -5.01 -3.99 -20.59
C VAL A 104 -6.52 -4.11 -20.83
N ILE A 105 -6.93 -4.42 -22.06
CA ILE A 105 -8.34 -4.54 -22.44
C ILE A 105 -9.04 -5.61 -21.59
N ASN A 106 -8.44 -6.78 -21.42
CA ASN A 106 -8.98 -7.86 -20.61
C ASN A 106 -9.22 -7.45 -19.15
N GLY A 107 -8.44 -6.49 -18.64
CA GLY A 107 -8.62 -5.90 -17.31
C GLY A 107 -9.94 -5.13 -17.14
N PHE A 108 -10.45 -4.51 -18.22
CA PHE A 108 -11.74 -3.81 -18.24
C PHE A 108 -12.93 -4.76 -18.30
N PHE A 109 -12.76 -5.98 -18.83
CA PHE A 109 -13.79 -7.02 -18.82
C PHE A 109 -13.93 -7.68 -17.43
N THR A 110 -14.31 -6.89 -16.42
CA THR A 110 -14.72 -7.35 -15.09
C THR A 110 -16.01 -6.66 -14.68
N ALA A 111 -16.90 -7.34 -13.95
CA ALA A 111 -18.20 -6.80 -13.54
C ALA A 111 -18.11 -5.43 -12.85
N TYR A 112 -17.03 -5.19 -12.11
CA TYR A 112 -16.73 -3.89 -11.49
C TYR A 112 -16.73 -2.71 -12.47
N PHE A 113 -16.00 -2.84 -13.59
CA PHE A 113 -15.91 -1.75 -14.58
C PHE A 113 -17.23 -1.58 -15.33
N PHE A 114 -17.95 -2.68 -15.55
CA PHE A 114 -19.30 -2.62 -16.11
C PHE A 114 -20.25 -1.77 -15.24
N TYR A 115 -20.32 -2.03 -13.93
CA TYR A 115 -21.19 -1.25 -13.04
C TYR A 115 -20.75 0.22 -12.90
N LEU A 116 -19.44 0.50 -12.89
CA LEU A 116 -18.96 1.90 -12.87
C LEU A 116 -19.29 2.65 -14.16
N VAL A 117 -19.12 2.02 -15.33
CA VAL A 117 -19.52 2.62 -16.61
C VAL A 117 -21.03 2.85 -16.62
N LEU A 118 -21.81 1.90 -16.13
CA LEU A 118 -23.26 2.04 -16.02
C LEU A 118 -23.67 3.20 -15.10
N PHE A 119 -22.99 3.37 -13.96
CA PHE A 119 -23.16 4.53 -13.07
C PHE A 119 -22.80 5.86 -13.75
N LEU A 120 -21.68 5.91 -14.50
CA LEU A 120 -21.27 7.12 -15.23
C LEU A 120 -22.26 7.49 -16.32
N VAL A 121 -22.75 6.49 -17.07
CA VAL A 121 -23.75 6.68 -18.13
C VAL A 121 -25.07 7.14 -17.52
N SER A 122 -25.60 6.44 -16.51
CA SER A 122 -26.86 6.84 -15.88
C SER A 122 -26.75 8.23 -15.26
N GLY A 123 -25.66 8.54 -14.54
CA GLY A 123 -25.39 9.88 -14.02
C GLY A 123 -25.37 10.95 -15.12
N SER A 124 -24.67 10.70 -16.23
CA SER A 124 -24.58 11.65 -17.34
C SER A 124 -25.94 11.98 -17.97
N VAL A 125 -26.86 11.02 -18.08
CA VAL A 125 -28.19 11.24 -18.66
C VAL A 125 -29.00 12.29 -17.89
N PHE A 126 -28.81 12.37 -16.57
CA PHE A 126 -29.57 13.29 -15.71
C PHE A 126 -28.88 14.65 -15.46
N LEU A 127 -27.65 14.85 -15.98
CA LEU A 127 -26.83 16.05 -15.75
C LEU A 127 -27.10 17.22 -16.70
N GLY A 128 -27.99 17.09 -17.69
CA GLY A 128 -28.30 18.16 -18.64
C GLY A 128 -27.07 18.62 -19.43
N GLU A 129 -26.71 19.91 -19.32
CA GLU A 129 -25.63 20.55 -20.10
C GLU A 129 -24.23 19.99 -19.81
N TYR A 130 -24.00 19.42 -18.64
CA TYR A 130 -22.70 18.86 -18.25
C TYR A 130 -22.53 17.37 -18.57
N ASN A 131 -23.48 16.77 -19.30
CA ASN A 131 -23.54 15.32 -19.53
C ASN A 131 -22.27 14.75 -20.19
N ILE A 132 -21.81 15.33 -21.29
CA ILE A 132 -20.70 14.84 -22.11
C ILE A 132 -19.39 15.06 -21.37
N VAL A 133 -19.21 16.23 -20.76
CA VAL A 133 -17.99 16.56 -20.01
C VAL A 133 -17.81 15.57 -18.86
N PHE A 134 -18.84 15.35 -18.04
CA PHE A 134 -18.77 14.39 -16.94
C PHE A 134 -18.51 12.96 -17.44
N LEU A 135 -19.20 12.52 -18.50
CA LEU A 135 -19.02 11.17 -19.05
C LEU A 135 -17.61 10.94 -19.57
N VAL A 136 -17.06 11.88 -20.36
CA VAL A 136 -15.72 11.79 -20.92
C VAL A 136 -14.66 11.85 -19.81
N SER A 137 -14.76 12.80 -18.89
CA SER A 137 -13.87 12.89 -17.72
C SER A 137 -13.93 11.61 -16.88
N GLY A 138 -15.14 11.08 -16.63
CA GLY A 138 -15.37 9.83 -15.91
C GLY A 138 -14.71 8.62 -16.55
N LEU A 139 -14.87 8.45 -17.87
CA LEU A 139 -14.24 7.37 -18.61
C LEU A 139 -12.71 7.51 -18.62
N LEU A 140 -12.18 8.72 -18.83
CA LEU A 140 -10.74 8.96 -18.81
C LEU A 140 -10.14 8.68 -17.42
N VAL A 141 -10.80 9.09 -16.33
CA VAL A 141 -10.38 8.80 -14.95
C VAL A 141 -10.45 7.30 -14.64
N LEU A 142 -11.48 6.60 -15.14
CA LEU A 142 -11.61 5.16 -14.97
C LEU A 142 -10.50 4.40 -15.73
N VAL A 143 -10.15 4.84 -16.94
CA VAL A 143 -9.03 4.28 -17.71
C VAL A 143 -7.69 4.59 -17.06
N SER A 144 -7.45 5.86 -16.68
CA SER A 144 -6.18 6.28 -16.06
C SER A 144 -5.95 5.59 -14.71
N SER A 145 -6.98 5.49 -13.86
CA SER A 145 -6.89 4.76 -12.59
C SER A 145 -6.61 3.27 -12.79
N HIS A 146 -7.19 2.63 -13.81
CA HIS A 146 -6.87 1.24 -14.16
C HIS A 146 -5.41 1.07 -14.59
N LEU A 147 -4.92 1.95 -15.49
CA LEU A 147 -3.53 1.90 -15.96
C LEU A 147 -2.55 2.18 -14.83
N PHE A 148 -2.82 3.20 -14.00
CA PHE A 148 -2.01 3.53 -12.85
C PHE A 148 -1.97 2.39 -11.84
N ARG A 149 -3.11 1.75 -11.56
CA ARG A 149 -3.17 0.53 -10.76
C ARG A 149 -2.23 -0.55 -11.30
N ARG A 150 -2.23 -0.78 -12.62
CA ARG A 150 -1.34 -1.77 -13.24
C ARG A 150 0.13 -1.39 -13.09
N LEU A 151 0.49 -0.10 -13.18
CA LEU A 151 1.87 0.35 -12.94
C LEU A 151 2.30 0.02 -11.51
N ILE A 152 1.43 0.27 -10.52
CA ILE A 152 1.68 -0.10 -9.14
C ILE A 152 1.82 -1.63 -9.00
N GLN A 153 0.94 -2.41 -9.65
CA GLN A 153 1.05 -3.87 -9.65
C GLN A 153 2.37 -4.35 -10.28
N TYR A 154 2.79 -3.76 -11.40
CA TYR A 154 4.08 -4.08 -12.01
C TYR A 154 5.24 -3.83 -11.07
N PHE A 155 5.21 -2.74 -10.32
CA PHE A 155 6.20 -2.43 -9.31
C PHE A 155 6.20 -3.44 -8.14
N ILE A 156 5.01 -3.87 -7.72
CA ILE A 156 4.82 -4.79 -6.59
C ILE A 156 5.11 -6.25 -6.94
N ASP A 157 4.80 -6.69 -8.16
CA ASP A 157 4.89 -8.11 -8.53
C ASP A 157 6.21 -8.45 -9.22
N PHE A 158 6.74 -7.52 -10.04
CA PHE A 158 7.88 -7.81 -10.90
C PHE A 158 9.15 -7.11 -10.40
N ARG A 159 10.30 -7.76 -10.65
CA ARG A 159 11.60 -7.09 -10.57
C ARG A 159 11.80 -6.30 -11.85
N LEU A 160 12.07 -5.01 -11.70
CA LEU A 160 12.26 -4.09 -12.82
C LEU A 160 13.74 -3.78 -13.03
N LYS A 161 14.15 -3.64 -14.30
CA LYS A 161 15.46 -3.05 -14.65
C LYS A 161 15.53 -1.60 -14.12
N LYS A 162 16.73 -1.09 -13.81
CA LYS A 162 16.93 0.28 -13.32
C LYS A 162 16.25 1.34 -14.21
N LYS A 163 16.32 1.18 -15.54
CA LYS A 163 15.67 2.07 -16.51
C LYS A 163 14.15 2.08 -16.34
N ALA A 164 13.52 0.91 -16.17
CA ALA A 164 12.08 0.81 -15.94
C ALA A 164 11.66 1.40 -14.59
N PHE A 165 12.50 1.29 -13.55
CA PHE A 165 12.25 1.96 -12.27
C PHE A 165 12.30 3.49 -12.41
N LEU A 166 13.28 4.04 -13.14
CA LEU A 166 13.36 5.48 -13.42
C LEU A 166 12.16 5.98 -14.24
N VAL A 167 11.74 5.22 -15.25
CA VAL A 167 10.54 5.54 -16.03
C VAL A 167 9.30 5.55 -15.15
N LEU A 168 9.14 4.55 -14.26
CA LEU A 168 8.01 4.50 -13.33
C LEU A 168 8.02 5.68 -12.35
N ALA A 169 9.17 6.02 -11.79
CA ALA A 169 9.31 7.16 -10.88
C ALA A 169 9.02 8.49 -11.58
N ALA A 170 9.57 8.69 -12.78
CA ALA A 170 9.33 9.90 -13.57
C ALA A 170 7.85 10.04 -13.96
N VAL A 171 7.21 8.96 -14.37
CA VAL A 171 5.78 8.95 -14.72
C VAL A 171 4.92 9.16 -13.48
N ALA A 172 5.26 8.57 -12.34
CA ALA A 172 4.53 8.81 -11.09
C ALA A 172 4.61 10.29 -10.67
N ILE A 173 5.80 10.89 -10.71
CA ILE A 173 6.00 12.31 -10.41
C ILE A 173 5.22 13.19 -11.39
N LEU A 174 5.32 12.90 -12.69
CA LEU A 174 4.66 13.68 -13.73
C LEU A 174 3.14 13.54 -13.67
N VAL A 175 2.61 12.35 -13.39
CA VAL A 175 1.17 12.12 -13.21
C VAL A 175 0.68 12.85 -11.95
N ILE A 176 1.39 12.75 -10.82
CA ILE A 176 1.07 13.49 -9.60
C ILE A 176 1.10 15.00 -9.87
N TRP A 177 2.11 15.49 -10.58
CA TRP A 177 2.26 16.91 -10.91
C TRP A 177 1.16 17.40 -11.86
N LEU A 178 0.80 16.63 -12.89
CA LEU A 178 -0.30 16.95 -13.78
C LEU A 178 -1.66 16.93 -13.05
N TYR A 179 -1.86 15.99 -12.13
CA TYR A 179 -3.03 15.98 -11.23
C TYR A 179 -3.06 17.21 -10.31
N PHE A 180 -1.89 17.71 -9.89
CA PHE A 180 -1.78 18.90 -9.06
C PHE A 180 -1.98 20.22 -9.85
N LEU A 181 -1.57 20.24 -11.12
CA LEU A 181 -1.76 21.37 -12.03
C LEU A 181 -3.19 21.47 -12.57
N SER A 182 -3.87 20.34 -12.78
CA SER A 182 -5.29 20.34 -13.10
C SER A 182 -6.07 20.63 -11.82
N PHE A 183 -6.17 21.90 -11.42
CA PHE A 183 -6.85 22.32 -10.19
C PHE A 183 -8.37 21.98 -10.20
N THR A 184 -8.90 21.46 -11.31
CA THR A 184 -10.15 20.68 -11.32
C THR A 184 -9.99 19.39 -12.14
N LEU A 185 -10.40 18.23 -11.59
CA LEU A 185 -10.58 16.97 -12.31
C LEU A 185 -11.74 17.04 -13.34
N VAL A 186 -12.52 18.12 -13.36
CA VAL A 186 -13.53 18.39 -14.39
C VAL A 186 -12.88 18.69 -15.73
N ASP A 187 -11.77 19.43 -15.75
CA ASP A 187 -10.99 19.73 -16.95
C ASP A 187 -10.27 18.49 -17.52
N PHE A 188 -10.32 17.36 -16.81
CA PHE A 188 -9.73 16.10 -17.25
C PHE A 188 -10.42 15.53 -18.50
N GLY A 189 -11.61 16.03 -18.86
CA GLY A 189 -12.30 15.73 -20.12
C GLY A 189 -11.63 16.37 -21.34
N SER A 190 -10.67 17.26 -21.13
CA SER A 190 -9.91 17.93 -22.19
C SER A 190 -8.56 17.25 -22.48
N TRP A 191 -7.68 17.92 -23.23
CA TRP A 191 -6.38 17.36 -23.66
C TRP A 191 -5.47 16.80 -22.54
N PRO A 192 -5.45 17.32 -21.30
CA PRO A 192 -4.57 16.80 -20.25
C PRO A 192 -4.92 15.35 -19.86
N GLY A 193 -6.21 15.00 -19.81
CA GLY A 193 -6.63 13.64 -19.46
C GLY A 193 -6.22 12.62 -20.51
N ILE A 194 -6.34 12.98 -21.78
CA ILE A 194 -5.88 12.15 -22.91
C ILE A 194 -4.36 11.94 -22.83
N LEU A 195 -3.61 13.01 -22.57
CA LEU A 195 -2.16 12.95 -22.42
C LEU A 195 -1.74 12.05 -21.24
N ILE A 196 -2.43 12.13 -20.10
CA ILE A 196 -2.16 11.27 -18.94
C ILE A 196 -2.42 9.81 -19.29
N VAL A 197 -3.55 9.48 -19.92
CA VAL A 197 -3.84 8.11 -20.36
C VAL A 197 -2.78 7.60 -21.33
N ALA A 198 -2.36 8.42 -22.30
CA ALA A 198 -1.33 8.06 -23.27
C ALA A 198 0.02 7.79 -22.58
N LEU A 199 0.44 8.64 -21.64
CA LEU A 199 1.68 8.45 -20.89
C LEU A 199 1.64 7.21 -19.99
N LEU A 200 0.51 6.95 -19.32
CA LEU A 200 0.32 5.76 -18.48
C LEU A 200 0.36 4.47 -19.33
N LEU A 201 -0.22 4.50 -20.53
CA LEU A 201 -0.22 3.37 -21.45
C LEU A 201 1.18 3.12 -22.04
N ALA A 202 1.88 4.18 -22.48
CA ALA A 202 3.23 4.08 -23.00
C ALA A 202 4.22 3.60 -21.93
N SER A 203 4.15 4.16 -20.72
CA SER A 203 4.99 3.75 -19.59
C SER A 203 4.74 2.30 -19.18
N GLY A 204 3.48 1.87 -19.14
CA GLY A 204 3.12 0.50 -18.85
C GLY A 204 3.70 -0.48 -19.86
N TYR A 205 3.68 -0.12 -21.15
CA TYR A 205 4.33 -0.92 -22.19
C TYR A 205 5.85 -0.99 -22.03
N VAL A 206 6.51 0.14 -21.77
CA VAL A 206 7.97 0.19 -21.53
C VAL A 206 8.35 -0.66 -20.32
N ILE A 207 7.54 -0.65 -19.26
CA ILE A 207 7.75 -1.48 -18.07
C ILE A 207 7.56 -2.96 -18.43
N ASP A 208 6.53 -3.31 -19.20
CA ASP A 208 6.24 -4.68 -19.61
C ASP A 208 7.39 -5.33 -20.39
N ILE A 209 7.98 -4.59 -21.34
CA ILE A 209 9.16 -5.06 -22.10
C ILE A 209 10.40 -5.24 -21.20
N ASN A 210 10.52 -4.44 -20.15
CA ASN A 210 11.71 -4.38 -19.30
C ASN A 210 11.59 -5.20 -18.01
N GLN A 211 10.56 -6.05 -17.88
CA GLN A 211 10.47 -7.02 -16.80
C GLN A 211 11.60 -8.05 -16.93
N PHE A 212 12.22 -8.40 -15.81
CA PHE A 212 13.05 -9.59 -15.76
C PHE A 212 12.14 -10.82 -15.83
N GLU A 213 12.42 -11.78 -16.72
CA GLU A 213 11.73 -13.06 -16.69
C GLU A 213 11.93 -13.69 -15.30
N PRO A 214 10.88 -14.31 -14.71
CA PRO A 214 11.09 -15.22 -13.59
C PRO A 214 11.73 -16.51 -14.13
N LYS A 215 12.99 -16.45 -14.59
CA LYS A 215 13.74 -17.64 -14.98
C LYS A 215 14.68 -18.09 -13.88
N ARG A 216 14.61 -19.42 -13.66
CA ARG A 216 15.49 -20.33 -12.93
C ARG A 216 16.77 -19.70 -12.40
N ARG A 217 16.98 -19.90 -11.09
CA ARG A 217 18.26 -19.85 -10.37
C ARG A 217 19.49 -19.86 -11.30
N GLU A 218 19.86 -18.70 -11.83
CA GLU A 218 21.24 -18.47 -12.21
C GLU A 218 21.91 -17.95 -10.94
N THR A 219 22.39 -18.89 -10.14
CA THR A 219 23.55 -18.67 -9.28
C THR A 219 24.77 -18.44 -10.15
N ALA A 220 24.76 -17.38 -10.97
CA ALA A 220 25.98 -16.85 -11.55
C ALA A 220 26.64 -16.03 -10.44
N GLY A 221 27.78 -16.51 -9.97
CA GLY A 221 28.59 -15.90 -8.93
C GLY A 221 29.04 -14.50 -9.34
N ASP A 222 28.18 -13.51 -9.13
CA ASP A 222 28.58 -12.12 -9.25
C ASP A 222 29.36 -11.78 -7.98
N ASN A 223 30.67 -12.05 -8.02
CA ASN A 223 31.68 -11.79 -6.98
C ASN A 223 31.85 -10.29 -6.65
N ARG A 224 30.98 -9.41 -7.17
CA ARG A 224 30.92 -8.03 -6.75
C ARG A 224 30.38 -8.00 -5.33
N LYS A 225 31.26 -7.66 -4.36
CA LYS A 225 30.93 -7.26 -2.98
C LYS A 225 29.74 -6.30 -3.00
N SER A 226 28.54 -6.84 -2.96
CA SER A 226 27.32 -6.08 -3.15
C SER A 226 27.04 -5.37 -1.84
N SER A 227 27.54 -4.15 -1.69
CA SER A 227 27.34 -3.28 -0.52
C SER A 227 25.87 -3.03 -0.12
N ARG A 228 24.91 -3.55 -0.90
CA ARG A 228 23.46 -3.37 -0.72
C ARG A 228 22.70 -4.69 -0.51
N VAL A 229 23.27 -5.67 0.20
CA VAL A 229 22.60 -6.96 0.49
C VAL A 229 21.26 -6.74 1.19
N TYR A 230 21.22 -5.93 2.26
CA TYR A 230 20.01 -5.70 3.06
C TYR A 230 18.90 -4.99 2.28
N LEU A 231 19.26 -3.98 1.48
CA LEU A 231 18.31 -3.34 0.55
C LEU A 231 17.72 -4.36 -0.42
N LYS A 232 18.55 -5.25 -0.98
CA LYS A 232 18.08 -6.33 -1.86
C LYS A 232 17.16 -7.30 -1.10
N LEU A 233 17.46 -7.64 0.16
CA LEU A 233 16.63 -8.55 0.96
C LEU A 233 15.23 -8.01 1.25
N ILE A 234 15.10 -6.69 1.43
CA ILE A 234 13.81 -6.03 1.62
C ILE A 234 13.08 -5.89 0.28
N THR A 235 13.74 -5.31 -0.73
CA THR A 235 13.13 -5.01 -2.04
C THR A 235 12.74 -6.26 -2.83
N ASN A 236 13.47 -7.37 -2.66
CA ASN A 236 13.20 -8.62 -3.37
C ASN A 236 12.17 -9.52 -2.68
N ASN A 237 11.80 -9.26 -1.42
CA ASN A 237 10.84 -10.07 -0.69
C ASN A 237 9.47 -9.36 -0.73
N PRO A 238 8.53 -9.74 -1.63
CA PRO A 238 7.24 -9.07 -1.74
C PRO A 238 6.43 -9.13 -0.43
N LYS A 239 6.62 -10.19 0.37
CA LYS A 239 5.99 -10.35 1.69
C LYS A 239 6.36 -9.25 2.66
N VAL A 240 7.55 -8.65 2.51
CA VAL A 240 8.05 -7.57 3.36
C VAL A 240 7.82 -6.22 2.69
N ARG A 241 8.15 -6.12 1.40
CA ARG A 241 8.06 -4.87 0.64
C ARG A 241 6.65 -4.29 0.65
N ILE A 242 5.62 -5.10 0.44
CA ILE A 242 4.23 -4.61 0.36
C ILE A 242 3.79 -4.03 1.72
N PRO A 243 3.86 -4.75 2.86
CA PRO A 243 3.51 -4.16 4.14
C PRO A 243 4.29 -2.91 4.50
N LEU A 244 5.61 -2.86 4.21
CA LEU A 244 6.41 -1.66 4.46
C LEU A 244 5.96 -0.47 3.60
N LEU A 245 5.71 -0.68 2.30
CA LEU A 245 5.21 0.39 1.43
C LEU A 245 3.85 0.88 1.89
N VAL A 246 2.93 -0.03 2.25
CA VAL A 246 1.61 0.34 2.77
C VAL A 246 1.74 1.13 4.07
N ALA A 247 2.61 0.71 5.00
CA ALA A 247 2.87 1.44 6.23
C ALA A 247 3.37 2.87 5.98
N MET A 248 4.34 3.05 5.08
CA MET A 248 4.88 4.36 4.74
C MET A 248 3.86 5.26 4.03
N VAL A 249 3.10 4.72 3.07
CA VAL A 249 2.06 5.47 2.36
C VAL A 249 0.96 5.92 3.32
N LEU A 250 0.49 5.03 4.20
CA LEU A 250 -0.50 5.39 5.22
C LEU A 250 0.02 6.49 6.14
N LYS A 251 1.30 6.45 6.52
CA LYS A 251 1.92 7.46 7.37
C LYS A 251 2.04 8.82 6.68
N ILE A 252 2.44 8.84 5.41
CA ILE A 252 2.47 10.07 4.60
C ILE A 252 1.06 10.66 4.46
N ILE A 253 0.05 9.83 4.18
CA ILE A 253 -1.35 10.29 4.09
C ILE A 253 -1.81 10.87 5.44
N PHE A 254 -1.52 10.17 6.54
CA PHE A 254 -1.91 10.61 7.88
C PHE A 254 -1.32 11.99 8.22
N PHE A 255 -0.02 12.17 8.04
CA PHE A 255 0.62 13.47 8.27
C PHE A 255 0.20 14.54 7.25
N GLY A 256 -0.09 14.15 6.00
CA GLY A 256 -0.63 15.07 5.00
C GLY A 256 -1.98 15.64 5.40
N ILE A 257 -2.87 14.79 5.95
CA ILE A 257 -4.18 15.22 6.49
C ILE A 257 -3.97 16.12 7.72
N ASP A 258 -3.07 15.74 8.62
CA ASP A 258 -2.77 16.52 9.83
C ASP A 258 -2.26 17.93 9.49
N LEU A 259 -1.29 18.05 8.58
CA LEU A 259 -0.79 19.34 8.11
C LEU A 259 -1.88 20.17 7.42
N PHE A 260 -2.77 19.52 6.66
CA PHE A 260 -3.90 20.20 6.02
C PHE A 260 -4.89 20.76 7.06
N LEU A 261 -5.23 19.98 8.09
CA LEU A 261 -6.09 20.41 9.19
C LEU A 261 -5.45 21.53 10.01
N MET A 262 -4.16 21.40 10.31
CA MET A 262 -3.40 22.43 11.02
C MET A 262 -3.42 23.76 10.24
N LYS A 263 -3.27 23.71 8.91
CA LYS A 263 -3.28 24.92 8.07
C LYS A 263 -4.68 25.55 7.93
N THR A 264 -5.73 24.74 7.89
CA THR A 264 -7.10 25.21 7.59
C THR A 264 -7.91 25.54 8.84
N LYS A 265 -7.72 24.77 9.92
CA LYS A 265 -8.51 24.85 11.16
C LYS A 265 -7.69 25.14 12.41
N ALA A 266 -6.35 25.21 12.29
CA ALA A 266 -5.45 25.28 13.44
C ALA A 266 -5.65 24.12 14.45
N GLU A 267 -6.16 22.99 13.98
CA GLU A 267 -6.42 21.80 14.77
C GLU A 267 -5.57 20.63 14.26
N HIS A 268 -5.10 19.78 15.17
CA HIS A 268 -4.44 18.53 14.83
C HIS A 268 -5.45 17.42 14.57
N LEU A 269 -5.07 16.46 13.75
CA LEU A 269 -5.84 15.24 13.55
C LEU A 269 -6.02 14.51 14.89
N MET A 270 -7.28 14.17 15.22
CA MET A 270 -7.66 13.60 16.51
C MET A 270 -7.26 14.48 17.70
N ASN A 271 -7.20 15.81 17.55
CA ASN A 271 -6.77 16.77 18.58
C ASN A 271 -5.37 16.46 19.16
N GLY A 272 -4.55 15.68 18.45
CA GLY A 272 -3.26 15.21 18.95
C GLY A 272 -3.36 14.25 20.15
N GLU A 273 -4.49 13.58 20.28
CA GLU A 273 -4.75 12.57 21.31
C GLU A 273 -3.85 11.34 21.17
N LEU A 274 -3.94 10.42 22.15
CA LEU A 274 -3.15 9.19 22.25
C LEU A 274 -2.98 8.41 20.93
N PHE A 275 -4.03 8.30 20.12
CA PHE A 275 -4.00 7.58 18.85
C PHE A 275 -3.09 8.23 17.79
N TYR A 276 -2.92 9.56 17.84
CA TYR A 276 -2.00 10.29 16.96
C TYR A 276 -0.57 9.78 17.13
N TRP A 277 -0.14 9.66 18.39
CA TRP A 277 1.23 9.30 18.73
C TRP A 277 1.59 7.84 18.42
N ILE A 278 0.60 6.95 18.40
CA ILE A 278 0.76 5.58 17.89
C ILE A 278 1.21 5.61 16.42
N VAL A 279 0.52 6.40 15.59
CA VAL A 279 0.80 6.51 14.15
C VAL A 279 2.09 7.29 13.90
N ALA A 280 2.34 8.32 14.71
CA ALA A 280 3.56 9.13 14.65
C ALA A 280 4.84 8.32 14.96
N SER A 281 4.76 7.39 15.91
CA SER A 281 5.85 6.49 16.25
C SER A 281 6.21 5.51 15.11
N PRO A 282 7.37 4.83 15.12
CA PRO A 282 7.70 3.83 14.12
C PRO A 282 6.90 2.52 14.26
N MET A 283 5.91 2.45 15.18
CA MET A 283 5.16 1.25 15.55
C MET A 283 4.55 0.50 14.37
N ILE A 284 4.02 1.20 13.36
CA ILE A 284 3.36 0.57 12.20
C ILE A 284 4.30 -0.44 11.51
N ILE A 285 5.57 -0.10 11.37
CA ILE A 285 6.55 -0.96 10.69
C ILE A 285 6.84 -2.22 11.52
N PHE A 286 6.82 -2.09 12.84
CA PHE A 286 7.02 -3.21 13.76
C PHE A 286 5.81 -4.14 13.81
N THR A 287 4.59 -3.59 13.87
CA THR A 287 3.37 -4.39 13.98
C THR A 287 3.06 -5.20 12.72
N TYR A 288 3.49 -4.72 11.55
CA TYR A 288 3.28 -5.44 10.28
C TYR A 288 4.43 -6.38 9.89
N VAL A 289 5.69 -6.04 10.23
CA VAL A 289 6.87 -6.79 9.76
C VAL A 289 7.77 -7.24 10.91
N TYR A 290 8.36 -6.31 11.65
CA TYR A 290 9.55 -6.62 12.45
C TYR A 290 9.27 -7.37 13.76
N ASN A 291 8.06 -7.32 14.31
CA ASN A 291 7.65 -8.19 15.43
C ASN A 291 7.63 -9.67 15.06
N ASN A 292 7.79 -10.01 13.77
CA ASN A 292 7.93 -11.38 13.27
C ASN A 292 9.04 -11.50 12.21
N THR A 293 10.19 -10.86 12.45
CA THR A 293 11.33 -10.82 11.51
C THR A 293 11.71 -12.21 10.97
N TRP A 294 11.88 -13.21 11.83
CA TRP A 294 12.27 -14.56 11.40
C TRP A 294 11.17 -15.32 10.66
N GLY A 295 9.91 -14.91 10.79
CA GLY A 295 8.81 -15.39 9.96
C GLY A 295 8.92 -14.94 8.50
N PHE A 296 9.33 -13.68 8.27
CA PHE A 296 9.53 -13.13 6.93
C PHE A 296 10.84 -13.59 6.28
N TRP A 297 11.89 -13.80 7.09
CA TRP A 297 13.23 -14.17 6.62
C TRP A 297 13.73 -15.52 7.16
N LYS A 298 12.84 -16.52 7.22
CA LYS A 298 13.15 -17.88 7.70
C LYS A 298 14.44 -18.46 7.09
N ALA A 299 14.66 -18.28 5.79
CA ALA A 299 15.85 -18.80 5.11
C ALA A 299 17.16 -18.18 5.62
N ILE A 300 17.15 -16.89 5.98
CA ILE A 300 18.33 -16.22 6.54
C ILE A 300 18.60 -16.75 7.93
N TRP A 301 17.55 -16.85 8.76
CA TRP A 301 17.65 -17.42 10.09
C TRP A 301 18.21 -18.85 10.06
N MET A 302 17.65 -19.75 9.25
CA MET A 302 18.14 -21.13 9.12
C MET A 302 19.60 -21.19 8.66
N ASN A 303 20.00 -20.34 7.71
CA ASN A 303 21.39 -20.30 7.25
C ASN A 303 22.35 -19.81 8.33
N MET A 304 21.94 -18.89 9.20
CA MET A 304 22.77 -18.45 10.33
C MET A 304 22.88 -19.55 11.39
N GLU A 305 21.77 -20.24 11.69
CA GLU A 305 21.78 -21.34 12.64
C GLU A 305 22.70 -22.49 12.20
N VAL A 306 22.68 -22.85 10.92
CA VAL A 306 23.54 -23.93 10.39
C VAL A 306 25.03 -23.54 10.35
N ARG A 307 25.34 -22.24 10.18
CA ARG A 307 26.73 -21.78 9.99
C ARG A 307 27.42 -21.39 11.29
N THR A 308 26.72 -20.67 12.16
CA THR A 308 27.33 -20.09 13.36
C THR A 308 26.55 -20.44 14.61
N GLY A 309 25.21 -20.47 14.55
CA GLY A 309 24.36 -20.76 15.72
C GLY A 309 24.43 -19.69 16.82
N ASP A 310 25.07 -18.54 16.56
CA ASP A 310 25.34 -17.51 17.56
C ASP A 310 24.17 -16.50 17.68
N ALA A 311 23.61 -16.39 18.89
CA ALA A 311 22.52 -15.47 19.22
C ALA A 311 22.91 -13.99 19.02
N LYS A 312 24.17 -13.61 19.26
CA LYS A 312 24.63 -12.23 19.09
C LYS A 312 24.62 -11.82 17.62
N GLN A 313 25.02 -12.73 16.73
CA GLN A 313 24.95 -12.51 15.29
C GLN A 313 23.51 -12.38 14.80
N LEU A 314 22.60 -13.14 15.39
CA LEU A 314 21.16 -13.04 15.11
C LEU A 314 20.62 -11.65 15.44
N LEU A 315 20.94 -11.11 16.62
CA LEU A 315 20.57 -9.75 17.02
C LEU A 315 21.15 -8.70 16.06
N TRP A 316 22.41 -8.83 15.69
CA TRP A 316 23.05 -7.92 14.76
C TRP A 316 22.40 -7.95 13.37
N GLN A 317 22.03 -9.14 12.89
CA GLN A 317 21.32 -9.30 11.64
C GLN A 317 19.90 -8.69 11.70
N HIS A 318 19.20 -8.85 12.83
CA HIS A 318 17.90 -8.19 13.08
C HIS A 318 18.01 -6.68 12.94
N PHE A 319 19.01 -6.07 13.61
CA PHE A 319 19.25 -4.64 13.54
C PHE A 319 19.57 -4.16 12.11
N ARG A 320 20.40 -4.90 11.37
CA ARG A 320 20.71 -4.52 9.98
C ARG A 320 19.49 -4.60 9.07
N LEU A 321 18.60 -5.58 9.27
CA LEU A 321 17.35 -5.69 8.51
C LEU A 321 16.36 -4.57 8.82
N LEU A 322 16.29 -4.09 10.07
CA LEU A 322 15.37 -3.02 10.46
C LEU A 322 15.89 -1.62 10.11
N SER A 323 17.20 -1.43 10.09
CA SER A 323 17.85 -0.12 9.93
C SER A 323 17.31 0.69 8.75
N LEU A 324 17.18 0.10 7.57
CA LEU A 324 16.72 0.82 6.38
C LEU A 324 15.28 1.34 6.55
N ALA A 325 14.36 0.50 7.04
CA ALA A 325 12.98 0.88 7.20
C ALA A 325 12.82 1.96 8.28
N LEU A 326 13.59 1.84 9.37
CA LEU A 326 13.60 2.82 10.45
C LEU A 326 14.21 4.16 10.02
N MET A 327 15.26 4.15 9.19
CA MET A 327 15.82 5.39 8.62
C MET A 327 14.81 6.10 7.70
N VAL A 328 14.09 5.35 6.86
CA VAL A 328 13.03 5.94 6.02
C VAL A 328 11.90 6.51 6.88
N ASP A 329 11.46 5.79 7.91
CA ASP A 329 10.45 6.27 8.85
C ASP A 329 10.90 7.55 9.57
N LEU A 330 12.16 7.60 10.01
CA LEU A 330 12.75 8.75 10.69
C LEU A 330 12.76 9.97 9.77
N CYS A 331 13.20 9.80 8.51
CA CYS A 331 13.22 10.87 7.51
C CYS A 331 11.83 11.40 7.15
N ILE A 332 10.77 10.59 7.31
CA ILE A 332 9.39 11.03 7.08
C ILE A 332 8.83 11.67 8.36
N SER A 333 8.93 10.98 9.49
CA SER A 333 8.21 11.32 10.72
C SER A 333 8.77 12.54 11.42
N LEU A 334 10.11 12.63 11.59
CA LEU A 334 10.71 13.72 12.37
C LEU A 334 10.49 15.09 11.73
N PRO A 335 10.73 15.31 10.43
CA PRO A 335 10.47 16.62 9.82
C PRO A 335 9.00 17.02 9.90
N LEU A 336 8.08 16.08 9.64
CA LEU A 336 6.63 16.36 9.65
C LEU A 336 6.13 16.65 11.07
N LEU A 337 6.57 15.88 12.07
CA LEU A 337 6.25 16.15 13.47
C LEU A 337 6.82 17.48 13.94
N TYR A 338 8.06 17.81 13.55
CA TYR A 338 8.68 19.07 13.91
C TYR A 338 7.91 20.27 13.34
N ILE A 339 7.50 20.20 12.06
CA ILE A 339 6.67 21.24 11.43
C ILE A 339 5.31 21.36 12.11
N SER A 340 4.70 20.23 12.47
CA SER A 340 3.35 20.21 13.05
C SER A 340 3.32 20.69 14.51
N TRP A 341 4.30 20.31 15.33
CA TRP A 341 4.24 20.47 16.78
C TRP A 341 5.25 21.45 17.37
N GLY A 342 6.39 21.70 16.72
CA GLY A 342 7.43 22.62 17.19
C GLY A 342 8.22 22.21 18.45
N GLU A 343 7.74 21.25 19.25
CA GLU A 343 8.36 20.81 20.51
C GLU A 343 9.48 19.77 20.31
N ALA A 344 10.66 20.21 19.84
CA ALA A 344 11.77 19.32 19.50
C ALA A 344 12.18 18.36 20.64
N GLY A 345 12.23 18.84 21.89
CA GLY A 345 12.65 18.03 23.04
C GLY A 345 11.76 16.82 23.28
N PHE A 346 10.44 17.03 23.28
CA PHE A 346 9.47 15.96 23.43
C PHE A 346 9.49 15.02 22.22
N ILE A 347 9.46 15.56 20.99
CA ILE A 347 9.42 14.75 19.75
C ILE A 347 10.64 13.83 19.65
N LEU A 348 11.85 14.36 19.86
CA LEU A 348 13.08 13.58 19.76
C LEU A 348 13.12 12.51 20.86
N THR A 349 12.82 12.87 22.10
CA THR A 349 12.81 11.93 23.23
C THR A 349 11.79 10.82 22.97
N PHE A 350 10.54 11.17 22.65
CA PHE A 350 9.49 10.21 22.34
C PHE A 350 9.87 9.28 21.18
N TYR A 351 10.36 9.83 20.06
CA TYR A 351 10.68 9.04 18.88
C TYR A 351 11.82 8.06 19.14
N PHE A 352 12.93 8.51 19.71
CA PHE A 352 14.08 7.63 19.95
C PHE A 352 13.83 6.62 21.06
N THR A 353 13.12 6.99 22.13
CA THR A 353 12.75 6.03 23.19
C THR A 353 11.76 4.98 22.69
N SER A 354 10.73 5.39 21.91
CA SER A 354 9.79 4.44 21.30
C SER A 354 10.48 3.54 20.28
N ALA A 355 11.36 4.08 19.44
CA ALA A 355 12.14 3.30 18.48
C ALA A 355 13.01 2.25 19.19
N PHE A 356 13.74 2.64 20.24
CA PHE A 356 14.58 1.71 21.01
C PHE A 356 13.75 0.58 21.63
N PHE A 357 12.66 0.93 22.31
CA PHE A 357 11.76 -0.05 22.92
C PHE A 357 11.16 -1.01 21.88
N LEU A 358 10.70 -0.50 20.75
CA LEU A 358 10.15 -1.32 19.67
C LEU A 358 11.23 -2.22 19.04
N ILE A 359 12.47 -1.75 18.89
CA ILE A 359 13.60 -2.59 18.44
C ILE A 359 13.80 -3.76 19.40
N ALA A 360 13.90 -3.49 20.71
CA ALA A 360 14.10 -4.51 21.73
C ALA A 360 12.94 -5.53 21.75
N MET A 361 11.70 -5.05 21.83
CA MET A 361 10.52 -5.91 21.86
C MET A 361 10.34 -6.69 20.57
N SER A 362 10.65 -6.10 19.41
CA SER A 362 10.55 -6.81 18.13
C SER A 362 11.50 -8.00 18.04
N PHE A 363 12.71 -7.88 18.62
CA PHE A 363 13.65 -8.99 18.72
C PHE A 363 13.09 -10.11 19.60
N VAL A 364 12.59 -9.77 20.79
CA VAL A 364 11.89 -10.74 21.69
C VAL A 364 10.77 -11.46 20.93
N TRP A 365 9.82 -10.71 20.37
CA TRP A 365 8.64 -11.31 19.75
C TRP A 365 8.97 -12.16 18.53
N SER A 366 10.02 -11.80 17.79
CA SER A 366 10.51 -12.58 16.66
C SER A 366 11.03 -13.96 17.09
N ILE A 367 11.55 -14.09 18.32
CA ILE A 367 12.08 -15.34 18.88
C ILE A 367 10.98 -16.15 19.56
N PHE A 368 10.20 -15.53 20.45
CA PHE A 368 9.22 -16.24 21.26
C PHE A 368 7.96 -16.62 20.48
N THR A 369 7.50 -15.74 19.59
CA THR A 369 6.21 -15.88 18.90
C THR A 369 6.33 -15.71 17.38
N PRO A 370 7.24 -16.43 16.70
CA PRO A 370 7.30 -16.37 15.25
C PRO A 370 6.00 -16.90 14.65
N ARG A 371 5.58 -16.31 13.53
CA ARG A 371 4.49 -16.81 12.71
C ARG A 371 4.99 -17.05 11.28
N GLN A 372 4.56 -18.14 10.66
CA GLN A 372 4.91 -18.38 9.28
C GLN A 372 4.09 -17.45 8.36
N ILE A 373 4.76 -16.80 7.42
CA ILE A 373 4.11 -15.92 6.45
C ILE A 373 3.88 -16.68 5.15
N ASN A 374 2.62 -17.02 4.87
CA ASN A 374 2.26 -17.77 3.66
C ASN A 374 1.90 -16.86 2.49
N ALA A 375 1.14 -15.79 2.72
CA ALA A 375 0.71 -14.84 1.69
C ALA A 375 1.67 -13.65 1.51
N THR A 376 1.61 -13.00 0.35
CA THR A 376 2.35 -11.76 0.03
C THR A 376 1.86 -10.54 0.80
N PHE A 377 0.57 -10.51 1.14
CA PHE A 377 -0.01 -9.51 2.02
C PHE A 377 -1.02 -10.17 2.94
N GLN A 378 -0.83 -10.00 4.24
CA GLN A 378 -1.68 -10.59 5.27
C GLN A 378 -1.91 -9.54 6.36
N MET A 379 -3.03 -8.82 6.28
CA MET A 379 -3.42 -7.81 7.29
C MET A 379 -3.62 -8.43 8.68
N LYS A 380 -4.19 -9.64 8.74
CA LYS A 380 -4.44 -10.36 9.99
C LYS A 380 -3.54 -11.58 10.11
N GLY A 381 -2.74 -11.61 11.18
CA GLY A 381 -1.99 -12.80 11.57
C GLY A 381 -0.54 -12.84 11.12
N SER A 382 0.01 -11.77 10.51
CA SER A 382 1.44 -11.66 10.22
C SER A 382 2.30 -11.60 11.49
N THR A 383 1.77 -11.03 12.58
CA THR A 383 2.42 -10.91 13.88
C THR A 383 1.51 -11.42 15.00
N SER A 384 2.07 -11.61 16.20
CA SER A 384 1.32 -12.02 17.38
C SER A 384 0.45 -10.86 17.90
N PRO A 385 -0.87 -11.03 18.16
CA PRO A 385 -1.71 -9.98 18.72
C PRO A 385 -1.15 -9.44 20.05
N VAL A 386 -0.59 -10.32 20.88
CA VAL A 386 0.06 -9.94 22.14
C VAL A 386 1.24 -9.00 21.88
N SER A 387 2.06 -9.30 20.86
CA SER A 387 3.18 -8.41 20.50
C SER A 387 2.70 -7.02 20.09
N VAL A 388 1.60 -6.95 19.33
CA VAL A 388 1.03 -5.68 18.87
C VAL A 388 0.46 -4.89 20.05
N LEU A 389 -0.28 -5.55 20.96
CA LEU A 389 -0.86 -4.91 22.14
C LEU A 389 0.22 -4.39 23.09
N VAL A 390 1.28 -5.17 23.36
CA VAL A 390 2.38 -4.73 24.24
C VAL A 390 3.16 -3.58 23.60
N SER A 391 3.44 -3.65 22.29
CA SER A 391 4.05 -2.53 21.55
C SER A 391 3.18 -1.27 21.62
N MET A 392 1.86 -1.41 21.43
CA MET A 392 0.90 -0.30 21.51
C MET A 392 0.86 0.31 22.90
N ALA A 393 0.74 -0.51 23.94
CA ALA A 393 0.71 -0.06 25.33
C ALA A 393 2.01 0.67 25.72
N GLY A 394 3.17 0.17 25.27
CA GLY A 394 4.44 0.85 25.51
C GLY A 394 4.52 2.22 24.81
N VAL A 395 4.12 2.31 23.54
CA VAL A 395 4.09 3.60 22.85
C VAL A 395 3.10 4.57 23.49
N LEU A 396 1.92 4.08 23.88
CA LEU A 396 0.91 4.88 24.59
C LEU A 396 1.40 5.38 25.94
N LEU A 397 2.12 4.56 26.71
CA LEU A 397 2.64 5.00 28.00
C LEU A 397 3.70 6.09 27.81
N LEU A 398 4.46 6.11 26.71
CA LEU A 398 5.38 7.21 26.38
C LEU A 398 4.68 8.52 26.03
N THR A 399 3.40 8.54 25.67
CA THR A 399 2.70 9.82 25.42
C THR A 399 2.44 10.60 26.70
N THR A 400 2.54 9.94 27.86
CA THR A 400 2.45 10.62 29.17
C THR A 400 3.55 11.66 29.37
N LEU A 401 4.66 11.57 28.63
CA LEU A 401 5.72 12.58 28.57
C LEU A 401 5.20 13.99 28.25
N ARG A 402 4.09 14.09 27.50
CA ARG A 402 3.45 15.35 27.14
C ARG A 402 2.64 15.97 28.30
N VAL A 403 2.23 15.16 29.27
CA VAL A 403 1.36 15.62 30.37
C VAL A 403 2.18 16.36 31.43
N ASN A 404 3.37 15.85 31.77
CA ASN A 404 4.20 16.43 32.81
C ASN A 404 5.69 16.09 32.60
N ASN A 405 6.57 17.05 32.85
CA ASN A 405 8.02 16.87 32.76
C ASN A 405 8.56 15.77 33.68
N TRP A 406 7.90 15.45 34.80
CA TRP A 406 8.28 14.32 35.65
C TRP A 406 8.24 12.96 34.93
N PHE A 407 7.39 12.82 33.91
CA PHE A 407 7.30 11.57 33.16
C PHE A 407 8.55 11.29 32.32
N TYR A 408 9.46 12.25 32.12
CA TYR A 408 10.76 11.98 31.48
C TYR A 408 11.59 10.95 32.25
N LEU A 409 11.32 10.73 33.55
CA LEU A 409 11.92 9.65 34.34
C LEU A 409 11.54 8.25 33.85
N ILE A 410 10.50 8.12 33.02
CA ILE A 410 10.13 6.85 32.37
C ILE A 410 11.15 6.48 31.29
N VAL A 411 11.86 7.43 30.69
CA VAL A 411 12.80 7.17 29.58
C VAL A 411 13.93 6.22 29.99
N PRO A 412 14.66 6.44 31.11
CA PRO A 412 15.62 5.46 31.63
C PRO A 412 15.00 4.08 31.88
N LEU A 413 13.77 4.00 32.39
CA LEU A 413 13.08 2.72 32.60
C LEU A 413 12.89 1.97 31.28
N TYR A 414 12.51 2.67 30.20
CA TYR A 414 12.39 2.07 28.87
C TYR A 414 13.72 1.52 28.34
N VAL A 415 14.81 2.23 28.61
CA VAL A 415 16.16 1.77 28.23
C VAL A 415 16.52 0.49 29.00
N ILE A 416 16.27 0.46 30.31
CA ILE A 416 16.52 -0.71 31.16
C ILE A 416 15.65 -1.88 30.71
N PHE A 417 14.34 -1.69 30.55
CA PHE A 417 13.42 -2.73 30.11
C PHE A 417 13.77 -3.27 28.72
N GLY A 418 14.14 -2.39 27.78
CA GLY A 418 14.58 -2.82 26.44
C GLY A 418 15.89 -3.62 26.49
N GLY A 419 16.85 -3.20 27.33
CA GLY A 419 18.08 -3.94 27.57
C GLY A 419 17.83 -5.33 28.17
N MET A 420 16.99 -5.41 29.20
CA MET A 420 16.56 -6.66 29.82
C MET A 420 15.85 -7.57 28.83
N ALA A 421 14.94 -7.01 28.01
CA ALA A 421 14.22 -7.74 26.97
C ALA A 421 15.19 -8.40 25.95
N ILE A 422 16.18 -7.65 25.47
CA ILE A 422 17.22 -8.18 24.57
C ILE A 422 18.03 -9.27 25.27
N TRP A 423 18.44 -9.05 26.52
CA TRP A 423 19.21 -10.02 27.30
C TRP A 423 18.45 -11.34 27.50
N ILE A 424 17.17 -11.26 27.89
CA ILE A 424 16.28 -12.42 28.02
C ILE A 424 16.17 -13.16 26.68
N ALA A 425 15.97 -12.45 25.58
CA ALA A 425 15.85 -13.05 24.25
C ALA A 425 17.14 -13.76 23.80
N LEU A 426 18.31 -13.19 24.10
CA LEU A 426 19.60 -13.80 23.79
C LEU A 426 19.82 -15.09 24.59
N ASN A 427 19.57 -15.07 25.89
CA ASN A 427 19.75 -16.26 26.74
C ASN A 427 18.73 -17.36 26.41
N TYR A 428 17.48 -16.98 26.13
CA TYR A 428 16.45 -17.94 25.76
C TYR A 428 16.69 -18.58 24.39
N TYR A 429 17.42 -17.92 23.49
CA TYR A 429 17.57 -18.40 22.12
C TYR A 429 18.23 -19.79 22.04
N GLU A 430 19.20 -20.07 22.91
CA GLU A 430 19.94 -21.34 22.91
C GLU A 430 19.02 -22.54 23.13
N ASP A 431 18.08 -22.43 24.08
CA ASP A 431 17.07 -23.46 24.37
C ASP A 431 15.85 -23.36 23.42
N GLY A 432 15.49 -22.14 23.04
CA GLY A 432 14.28 -21.81 22.28
C GLY A 432 14.35 -22.09 20.78
N LYS A 433 15.54 -22.31 20.21
CA LYS A 433 15.73 -22.50 18.76
C LYS A 433 14.98 -23.69 18.17
N VAL A 434 14.80 -24.78 18.92
CA VAL A 434 14.03 -25.96 18.47
C VAL A 434 12.54 -25.61 18.39
N ILE A 435 12.04 -24.84 19.35
CA ILE A 435 10.66 -24.35 19.38
C ILE A 435 10.42 -23.38 18.21
N LEU A 436 11.36 -22.47 17.98
CA LEU A 436 11.36 -21.55 16.85
C LEU A 436 11.27 -22.31 15.52
N MET A 437 12.12 -23.33 15.34
CA MET A 437 12.12 -24.20 14.16
C MET A 437 10.76 -24.90 13.96
N ARG A 438 10.20 -25.45 15.03
CA ARG A 438 8.90 -26.15 15.00
C ARG A 438 7.78 -25.20 14.60
N LYS A 439 7.72 -24.00 15.17
CA LYS A 439 6.71 -22.98 14.84
C LYS A 439 6.83 -22.49 13.40
N LEU A 440 8.07 -22.37 12.88
CA LEU A 440 8.32 -21.97 11.50
C LEU A 440 8.16 -23.12 10.49
N ARG A 441 8.07 -24.38 10.94
CA ARG A 441 7.87 -25.58 10.09
C ARG A 441 6.41 -26.02 10.01
N LYS A 442 5.61 -25.85 11.07
CA LYS A 442 4.20 -26.26 11.09
C LYS A 442 3.34 -25.38 10.18
N ALA A 443 3.20 -25.81 8.93
CA ALA A 443 2.10 -25.48 8.03
C ALA A 443 2.06 -26.53 6.90
N THR A 444 1.41 -27.65 7.17
CA THR A 444 0.66 -28.41 6.14
C THR A 444 -0.78 -27.98 6.28
#